data_AF-A0A3D1TCG2-F1
#
_entry.id   AF-A0A3D1TCG2-F1
#
_cell.length_a   1.000
_cell.length_b   1.000
_cell.length_c   1.000
_cell.angle_alpha   90.00
_cell.angle_beta   90.00
_cell.angle_gamma   90.00
#
_symmetry.space_group_name_H-M   'P 1'
#
loop_
_entity.id
_entity.type
_entity.pdbx_description
1 polymer ?
#
loop_
_entity_poly.entity_id
_entity_poly.type
_entity_poly.pdbx_seq_one_letter_code
_entity_poly.pdbx_strand_id
1 'polypeptide(L)'
;AAKAEARKAPTVKELCAKFMEDYSKHRNKPSTQKGYQGNIDRNIIPILGRMKVQDVKRPDVAAMMKKLDYKPGEANKALAVLRKMFNLAEVWGYRPDGSNPCRHIPLYTGGKTT
;
A
#
# COMPACT_ATOMS: atom_id res chain seq x y z
N ALA A 1 -1.65 -17.99 22.36
CA ALA A 1 -2.66 -17.37 21.47
C ALA A 1 -2.12 -16.93 20.09
N ALA A 2 -0.80 -16.87 19.84
CA ALA A 2 -0.21 -16.29 18.61
C ALA A 2 -0.38 -17.06 17.27
N LYS A 3 -1.12 -18.19 17.21
CA LYS A 3 -1.21 -19.04 16.00
C LYS A 3 -2.54 -18.89 15.22
N ALA A 4 -3.55 -18.20 15.77
CA ALA A 4 -4.81 -17.94 15.08
C ALA A 4 -4.81 -16.63 14.26
N GLU A 5 -4.05 -15.63 14.69
CA GLU A 5 -3.95 -14.32 14.02
C GLU A 5 -3.15 -14.38 12.71
N ALA A 6 -2.09 -15.20 12.65
CA ALA A 6 -1.30 -15.42 11.44
C ALA A 6 -2.08 -16.15 10.31
N ARG A 7 -3.19 -16.82 10.64
CA ARG A 7 -4.07 -17.49 9.66
C ARG A 7 -5.14 -16.58 9.07
N LYS A 8 -5.42 -15.42 9.69
CA LYS A 8 -6.33 -14.38 9.20
C LYS A 8 -5.62 -13.12 8.69
N ALA A 9 -4.31 -13.21 8.40
CA ALA A 9 -3.58 -12.07 7.86
C ALA A 9 -4.28 -11.60 6.56
N PRO A 10 -4.91 -10.41 6.56
CA PRO A 10 -5.64 -9.94 5.39
C PRO A 10 -4.68 -9.81 4.23
N THR A 11 -5.18 -10.10 3.03
CA THR A 11 -4.46 -9.77 1.81
C THR A 11 -4.35 -8.26 1.67
N VAL A 12 -3.38 -7.78 0.88
CA VAL A 12 -3.30 -6.34 0.56
C VAL A 12 -4.60 -5.86 -0.08
N LYS A 13 -5.28 -6.71 -0.86
CA LYS A 13 -6.61 -6.42 -1.42
C LYS A 13 -7.67 -6.15 -0.34
N GLU A 14 -7.72 -6.99 0.69
CA GLU A 14 -8.65 -6.81 1.82
C GLU A 14 -8.28 -5.58 2.66
N LEU A 15 -6.99 -5.33 2.84
CA LEU A 15 -6.51 -4.11 3.50
C LEU A 15 -6.91 -2.86 2.71
N CYS A 16 -6.83 -2.89 1.37
CA CYS A 16 -7.29 -1.80 0.50
C CYS A 16 -8.78 -1.53 0.69
N ALA A 17 -9.61 -2.58 0.73
CA ALA A 17 -11.05 -2.45 0.94
C ALA A 17 -11.35 -1.82 2.30
N LYS A 18 -10.71 -2.31 3.37
CA LYS A 18 -10.84 -1.75 4.72
C LYS A 18 -10.36 -0.30 4.80
N PHE A 19 -9.25 0.04 4.14
CA PHE A 19 -8.75 1.42 4.05
C PHE A 19 -9.75 2.35 3.36
N MET A 20 -10.37 1.90 2.29
CA MET A 20 -11.37 2.70 1.57
C MET A 20 -12.62 2.94 2.42
N GLU A 21 -13.06 1.94 3.17
CA GLU A 21 -14.23 2.05 4.05
C GLU A 21 -13.96 2.87 5.32
N ASP A 22 -12.91 2.53 6.06
CA ASP A 22 -12.66 3.04 7.41
C ASP A 22 -11.94 4.39 7.40
N TYR A 23 -11.03 4.61 6.44
CA TYR A 23 -10.27 5.85 6.32
C TYR A 23 -10.83 6.78 5.24
N SER A 24 -11.04 6.24 4.03
CA SER A 24 -11.34 7.09 2.87
C SER A 24 -12.75 7.68 2.90
N LYS A 25 -13.77 6.95 3.38
CA LYS A 25 -15.13 7.49 3.54
C LYS A 25 -15.19 8.65 4.55
N HIS A 26 -14.44 8.56 5.65
CA HIS A 26 -14.50 9.54 6.74
C HIS A 26 -13.64 10.78 6.51
N ARG A 27 -12.51 10.64 5.81
CA ARG A 27 -11.50 11.72 5.72
C ARG A 27 -11.41 12.37 4.33
N ASN A 28 -11.80 11.66 3.26
CA ASN A 28 -11.55 12.11 1.89
C ASN A 28 -12.84 12.45 1.15
N LYS A 29 -12.78 13.47 0.29
CA LYS A 29 -13.87 13.82 -0.63
C LYS A 29 -14.10 12.69 -1.65
N PRO A 30 -15.32 12.52 -2.20
CA PRO A 30 -15.64 11.45 -3.14
C PRO A 30 -14.73 11.40 -4.37
N SER A 31 -14.22 12.55 -4.85
CA SER A 31 -13.28 12.57 -5.98
C SER A 31 -11.92 11.97 -5.61
N THR A 32 -11.41 12.26 -4.42
CA THR A 32 -10.18 11.68 -3.88
C THR A 32 -10.34 10.19 -3.62
N GLN A 33 -11.50 9.76 -3.13
CA GLN A 33 -11.82 8.33 -2.98
C GLN A 33 -11.73 7.61 -4.33
N LYS A 34 -12.35 8.14 -5.38
CA LYS A 34 -12.24 7.58 -6.75
C LYS A 34 -10.79 7.54 -7.24
N GLY A 35 -10.00 8.58 -6.96
CA GLY A 35 -8.58 8.62 -7.31
C GLY A 35 -7.77 7.53 -6.61
N TYR A 36 -7.98 7.33 -5.31
CA TYR A 36 -7.34 6.26 -4.55
C TYR A 36 -7.79 4.88 -5.01
N GLN A 37 -9.09 4.67 -5.19
CA GLN A 37 -9.62 3.39 -5.70
C GLN A 37 -9.02 3.06 -7.07
N GLY A 38 -8.96 4.03 -7.98
CA GLY A 38 -8.39 3.81 -9.31
C GLY A 38 -6.90 3.46 -9.27
N ASN A 39 -6.13 4.11 -8.41
CA ASN A 39 -4.70 3.80 -8.27
C ASN A 39 -4.48 2.44 -7.59
N ILE A 40 -5.29 2.12 -6.57
CA ILE A 40 -5.29 0.81 -5.91
C ILE A 40 -5.58 -0.30 -6.92
N ASP A 41 -6.64 -0.16 -7.71
CA ASP A 41 -7.11 -1.19 -8.64
C ASP A 41 -6.14 -1.41 -9.81
N ARG A 42 -5.54 -0.33 -10.33
CA ARG A 42 -4.62 -0.41 -11.48
C ARG A 42 -3.19 -0.80 -11.11
N ASN A 43 -2.73 -0.40 -9.93
CA ASN A 43 -1.30 -0.51 -9.58
C ASN A 43 -1.07 -1.46 -8.39
N ILE A 44 -1.85 -1.35 -7.32
CA ILE A 44 -1.59 -2.07 -6.06
C ILE A 44 -2.16 -3.49 -6.10
N ILE A 45 -3.43 -3.66 -6.46
CA ILE A 45 -4.11 -4.96 -6.52
C ILE A 45 -3.41 -5.94 -7.50
N PRO A 46 -3.05 -5.57 -8.74
CA PRO A 46 -2.46 -6.53 -9.68
C PRO A 46 -1.04 -6.95 -9.29
N ILE A 47 -0.32 -6.13 -8.51
CA ILE A 47 1.08 -6.40 -8.15
C ILE A 47 1.19 -7.04 -6.76
N LEU A 48 0.52 -6.45 -5.75
CA LEU A 48 0.63 -6.83 -4.34
C LEU A 48 -0.68 -7.42 -3.77
N GLY A 49 -1.80 -7.32 -4.49
CA GLY A 49 -3.13 -7.67 -3.95
C GLY A 49 -3.28 -9.12 -3.51
N ARG A 50 -2.50 -10.05 -4.09
CA ARG A 50 -2.49 -11.48 -3.71
C ARG A 50 -1.57 -11.79 -2.53
N MET A 51 -0.68 -10.87 -2.18
CA MET A 51 0.23 -11.03 -1.04
C MET A 51 -0.50 -10.71 0.27
N LYS A 52 -0.08 -11.35 1.34
CA LYS A 52 -0.54 -11.02 2.69
C LYS A 52 0.19 -9.78 3.19
N VAL A 53 -0.50 -8.93 3.96
CA VAL A 53 0.08 -7.69 4.51
C VAL A 53 1.38 -7.93 5.29
N GLN A 54 1.46 -9.03 6.02
CA GLN A 54 2.65 -9.45 6.77
C GLN A 54 3.83 -9.86 5.86
N ASP A 55 3.52 -10.44 4.69
CA ASP A 55 4.48 -11.00 3.76
C ASP A 55 5.04 -9.95 2.77
N VAL A 56 4.41 -8.77 2.69
CA VAL A 56 4.94 -7.68 1.86
C VAL A 56 6.26 -7.18 2.41
N LYS A 57 7.32 -7.34 1.60
CA LYS A 57 8.66 -6.88 1.90
C LYS A 57 9.03 -5.69 1.03
N ARG A 58 10.12 -5.02 1.43
CA ARG A 58 10.73 -3.92 0.68
C ARG A 58 10.96 -4.24 -0.82
N PRO A 59 11.52 -5.41 -1.20
CA PRO A 59 11.71 -5.76 -2.62
C PRO A 59 10.41 -5.81 -3.42
N ASP A 60 9.29 -6.23 -2.83
CA ASP A 60 8.00 -6.30 -3.54
C ASP A 60 7.50 -4.89 -3.91
N VAL A 61 7.66 -3.95 -2.98
CA VAL A 61 7.31 -2.54 -3.23
C VAL A 61 8.30 -1.91 -4.22
N ALA A 62 9.59 -2.23 -4.13
CA ALA A 62 10.57 -1.77 -5.12
C ALA A 62 10.27 -2.34 -6.53
N ALA A 63 9.84 -3.60 -6.62
CA ALA A 63 9.41 -4.22 -7.87
C ALA A 63 8.14 -3.55 -8.43
N MET A 64 7.19 -3.16 -7.56
CA MET A 64 6.03 -2.35 -7.96
C MET A 64 6.46 -1.01 -8.54
N MET A 65 7.38 -0.31 -7.88
CA MET A 65 7.92 0.97 -8.35
C MET A 65 8.64 0.82 -9.69
N LYS A 66 9.48 -0.20 -9.85
CA LYS A 66 10.17 -0.50 -11.10
C LYS A 66 9.20 -0.85 -12.23
N LYS A 67 8.10 -1.55 -11.94
CA LYS A 67 7.05 -1.79 -12.93
C LYS A 67 6.37 -0.50 -13.37
N LEU A 68 6.23 0.49 -12.48
CA LEU A 68 5.61 1.79 -12.75
C LEU A 68 6.61 2.86 -13.19
N ASP A 69 7.85 2.49 -13.49
CA ASP A 69 8.93 3.38 -13.94
C ASP A 69 8.51 4.22 -15.17
N TYR A 70 7.77 3.60 -16.09
CA TYR A 70 7.18 4.27 -17.26
C TYR A 70 6.13 5.36 -16.93
N LYS A 71 5.61 5.39 -15.69
CA LYS A 71 4.62 6.36 -15.19
C LYS A 71 5.00 6.86 -13.80
N PRO A 72 6.01 7.74 -13.69
CA PRO A 72 6.53 8.26 -12.42
C PRO A 72 5.45 8.86 -11.51
N GLY A 73 4.50 9.59 -12.09
CA GLY A 73 3.41 10.22 -11.33
C GLY A 73 2.45 9.21 -10.70
N GLU A 74 2.16 8.09 -11.38
CA GLU A 74 1.31 7.02 -10.85
C GLU A 74 2.07 6.19 -9.82
N ALA A 75 3.37 5.94 -10.02
CA ALA A 75 4.25 5.26 -9.08
C ALA A 75 4.28 5.99 -7.72
N ASN A 76 4.48 7.32 -7.74
CA ASN A 76 4.50 8.12 -6.52
C ASN A 76 3.14 8.16 -5.81
N LYS A 77 2.04 8.24 -6.55
CA LYS A 77 0.69 8.16 -5.98
C LYS A 77 0.45 6.79 -5.34
N ALA A 78 0.83 5.71 -6.01
CA ALA A 78 0.74 4.35 -5.49
C ALA A 78 1.56 4.21 -4.20
N LEU A 79 2.82 4.67 -4.21
CA LEU A 79 3.69 4.64 -3.04
C LEU A 79 3.13 5.44 -1.86
N ALA A 80 2.56 6.62 -2.11
CA ALA A 80 1.96 7.46 -1.09
C ALA A 80 0.75 6.77 -0.42
N VAL A 81 -0.15 6.20 -1.23
CA VAL A 81 -1.30 5.41 -0.73
C VAL A 81 -0.80 4.20 0.05
N LEU A 82 0.17 3.47 -0.50
CA LEU A 82 0.75 2.28 0.11
C LEU A 82 1.40 2.60 1.47
N ARG A 83 2.18 3.69 1.57
CA ARG A 83 2.76 4.17 2.83
C ARG A 83 1.69 4.40 3.89
N LYS A 84 0.61 5.09 3.52
CA LYS A 84 -0.48 5.41 4.44
C LYS A 84 -1.23 4.15 4.88
N MET A 85 -1.49 3.25 3.94
CA MET A 85 -2.12 1.97 4.21
C MET A 85 -1.31 1.11 5.17
N PHE A 86 0.02 0.98 4.96
CA PHE A 86 0.86 0.18 5.86
C PHE A 86 1.02 0.81 7.24
N ASN A 87 1.05 2.15 7.34
CA ASN A 87 1.00 2.81 8.66
C ASN A 87 -0.32 2.50 9.39
N LEU A 88 -1.45 2.51 8.68
CA LEU A 88 -2.74 2.11 9.29
C LEU A 88 -2.79 0.61 9.61
N ALA A 89 -2.11 -0.22 8.82
CA ALA A 89 -1.99 -1.64 9.10
C ALA A 89 -1.19 -1.91 10.40
N GLU A 90 -0.20 -1.08 10.71
CA GLU A 90 0.49 -1.10 12.01
C GLU A 90 -0.48 -0.71 13.14
N VAL A 91 -1.23 0.39 12.98
CA VAL A 91 -2.24 0.84 13.97
C VAL A 91 -3.32 -0.22 14.21
N TRP A 92 -3.73 -0.94 13.17
CA TRP A 92 -4.72 -2.02 13.26
C TRP A 92 -4.15 -3.36 13.78
N GLY A 93 -2.85 -3.41 14.10
CA GLY A 93 -2.19 -4.61 14.62
C GLY A 93 -1.97 -5.72 13.58
N TYR A 94 -2.16 -5.43 12.28
CA TYR A 94 -1.86 -6.40 11.21
C TYR A 94 -0.36 -6.59 11.01
N ARG A 95 0.46 -5.65 11.51
CA ARG A 95 1.91 -5.72 11.47
C ARG A 95 2.51 -5.10 12.74
N PRO A 96 3.63 -5.64 13.26
CA PRO A 96 4.34 -4.99 14.36
C PRO A 96 4.82 -3.58 13.96
N ASP A 97 4.72 -2.64 14.90
CA ASP A 97 5.17 -1.25 14.74
C ASP A 97 6.59 -1.15 14.19
N GLY A 98 6.80 -0.24 13.25
CA GLY A 98 8.11 0.00 12.64
C GLY A 98 8.51 -0.96 11.51
N SER A 99 7.62 -1.89 11.14
CA SER A 99 7.89 -2.86 10.08
C SER A 99 7.57 -2.34 8.68
N ASN A 100 6.98 -1.15 8.53
CA ASN A 100 6.52 -0.58 7.26
C ASN A 100 7.52 -0.78 6.11
N PRO A 101 7.15 -1.53 5.04
CA PRO A 101 8.08 -1.88 3.97
C PRO A 101 8.37 -0.69 3.05
N CYS A 102 7.66 0.42 3.22
CA CYS A 102 7.74 1.62 2.39
C CYS A 102 8.59 2.75 3.01
N ARG A 103 9.12 2.55 4.24
CA ARG A 103 9.80 3.61 5.01
C ARG A 103 11.11 4.09 4.34
N HIS A 104 11.81 3.22 3.63
CA HIS A 104 13.09 3.53 2.96
C HIS A 104 13.02 3.55 1.43
N ILE A 105 11.82 3.54 0.86
CA ILE A 105 11.68 3.58 -0.60
C ILE A 105 11.64 5.04 -1.01
N PRO A 106 12.63 5.51 -1.79
CA PRO A 106 12.64 6.88 -2.27
C PRO A 106 11.46 7.11 -3.22
N LEU A 107 10.98 8.36 -3.23
CA LEU A 107 10.03 8.79 -4.25
C LEU A 107 10.70 8.70 -5.61
N TYR A 108 9.93 8.29 -6.62
CA TYR A 108 10.41 8.25 -7.99
C TYR A 108 10.47 9.68 -8.54
N THR A 109 11.64 10.30 -8.48
CA THR A 109 11.95 11.53 -9.21
C THR A 109 12.34 11.12 -10.62
N GLY A 110 11.43 11.27 -11.59
CA GLY A 110 11.66 10.90 -13.00
C GLY A 110 12.95 11.48 -13.58
N GLY A 111 14.05 10.73 -13.46
CA GLY A 111 15.38 11.11 -13.92
C GLY A 111 16.13 12.15 -13.07
N LYS A 112 15.75 12.41 -11.81
CA LYS A 112 16.57 13.25 -10.91
C LYS A 112 16.87 12.54 -9.61
N THR A 113 17.95 11.77 -9.63
CA THR A 113 18.68 11.38 -8.44
C THR A 113 19.04 12.65 -7.66
N THR A 114 18.56 12.77 -6.42
CA THR A 114 19.11 13.69 -5.43
C THR A 114 19.03 12.99 -4.09
#